data_AF-A0A528THI1-F1
#
_entry.id   AF-A0A528THI1-F1
#
_cell.length_a   1.000
_cell.length_b   1.000
_cell.length_c   1.000
_cell.angle_alpha   90.00
_cell.angle_beta   90.00
_cell.angle_gamma   90.00
#
_symmetry.space_group_name_H-M   'P 1'
#
loop_
_entity.id
_entity.type
_entity.pdbx_description
1 polymer ?
#
loop_
_entity_poly.entity_id
_entity_poly.type
_entity_poly.pdbx_seq_one_letter_code
_entity_poly.pdbx_strand_id
1 'polypeptide(L)'
;EPLSNLDAKLRGQMRVEIKNLQRTLGVTSVYVTHDQLEAMTLADILVVMNAGLVEQTGAPLDVYEKPASIFVASFIGAPPMNLLALTGSSSGPVLADGTAIGFAARETPA
;
A
#
# COMPACT_ATOMS: atom_id res chain seq x y z
N GLU A 1 -15.79 4.78 7.86
CA GLU A 1 -14.69 4.86 8.83
C GLU A 1 -15.24 5.21 10.22
N PRO A 2 -15.17 4.29 11.19
CA PRO A 2 -15.80 4.46 12.49
C PRO A 2 -14.99 5.31 13.48
N LEU A 3 -13.70 5.54 13.24
CA LEU A 3 -12.81 6.26 14.17
C LEU A 3 -12.42 7.69 13.74
N SER A 4 -13.06 8.20 12.69
CA SER A 4 -12.71 9.49 12.06
C SER A 4 -12.91 10.70 12.98
N ASN A 5 -13.79 10.59 13.98
CA ASN A 5 -14.13 11.69 14.90
C ASN A 5 -13.36 11.66 16.24
N LEU A 6 -12.39 10.75 16.42
CA LEU A 6 -11.61 10.63 17.66
C LEU A 6 -10.26 11.34 17.54
N ASP A 7 -9.70 11.78 18.69
CA ASP A 7 -8.35 12.34 18.73
C ASP A 7 -7.28 11.29 18.36
N ALA A 8 -6.11 11.74 17.89
CA ALA A 8 -5.08 10.85 17.36
C ALA A 8 -4.59 9.80 18.37
N LYS A 9 -4.51 10.14 19.65
CA LYS A 9 -4.02 9.23 20.70
C LYS A 9 -5.08 8.17 21.01
N LEU A 10 -6.33 8.58 21.20
CA LEU A 10 -7.44 7.67 21.46
C LEU A 10 -7.74 6.78 20.25
N ARG A 11 -7.57 7.31 19.02
CA ARG A 11 -7.70 6.55 17.78
C ARG A 11 -6.73 5.37 17.73
N GLY A 12 -5.45 5.59 18.05
CA GLY A 12 -4.46 4.52 18.11
C GLY A 12 -4.81 3.44 19.12
N GLN A 13 -5.30 3.83 20.31
CA GLN A 13 -5.71 2.89 21.35
C GLN A 13 -6.93 2.05 20.91
N MET A 14 -7.96 2.69 20.37
CA MET A 14 -9.16 2.00 19.90
C MET A 14 -8.88 1.01 18.76
N ARG A 15 -7.89 1.28 17.89
CA ARG A 15 -7.47 0.32 16.84
C ARG A 15 -7.01 -1.00 17.45
N VAL A 16 -6.16 -0.94 18.47
CA VAL A 16 -5.64 -2.14 19.15
C VAL A 16 -6.79 -2.91 19.80
N GLU A 17 -7.70 -2.21 20.48
CA GLU A 17 -8.87 -2.83 21.10
C GLU A 17 -9.79 -3.50 20.09
N ILE A 18 -10.09 -2.85 18.96
CA ILE A 18 -10.93 -3.43 17.89
C ILE A 18 -10.28 -4.69 17.33
N LYS A 19 -8.96 -4.66 17.08
CA LYS A 19 -8.22 -5.83 16.59
C LYS A 19 -8.28 -6.99 17.59
N ASN A 20 -8.06 -6.70 18.87
CA ASN A 20 -8.09 -7.71 19.93
C ASN A 20 -9.49 -8.30 20.11
N LEU A 21 -10.52 -7.46 20.04
CA LEU A 21 -11.92 -7.89 20.13
C LEU A 21 -12.28 -8.78 18.94
N GLN A 22 -11.96 -8.36 17.72
CA GLN A 22 -12.21 -9.16 16.51
C GLN A 22 -11.51 -10.52 16.58
N ARG A 23 -10.25 -10.56 17.02
CA ARG A 23 -9.50 -11.81 17.20
C ARG A 23 -10.10 -12.71 18.27
N THR A 24 -10.52 -12.14 19.40
CA THR A 24 -11.14 -12.88 20.50
C THR A 24 -12.49 -13.48 20.08
N LEU A 25 -13.28 -12.74 19.32
CA LEU A 25 -14.60 -13.17 18.86
C LEU A 25 -14.53 -14.12 17.65
N GLY A 26 -13.42 -14.13 16.90
CA GLY A 26 -13.26 -14.97 15.71
C GLY A 26 -14.23 -14.62 14.57
N VAL A 27 -14.80 -13.41 14.58
CA VAL A 27 -15.78 -12.97 13.59
C VAL A 27 -15.09 -12.47 12.32
N THR A 28 -15.67 -12.79 11.16
CA THR A 28 -15.27 -12.20 9.88
C THR A 28 -15.70 -10.73 9.87
N SER A 29 -14.73 -9.83 9.71
CA SER A 29 -14.95 -8.38 9.76
C SER A 29 -14.46 -7.72 8.48
N VAL A 30 -15.22 -6.74 8.00
CA VAL A 30 -14.80 -5.84 6.91
C VAL A 30 -14.61 -4.45 7.50
N TYR A 31 -13.42 -3.88 7.32
CA TYR A 31 -13.07 -2.56 7.83
C TYR A 31 -12.72 -1.63 6.67
N VAL A 32 -13.40 -0.48 6.60
CA VAL A 32 -13.21 0.52 5.52
C VAL A 32 -12.59 1.77 6.12
N THR A 33 -11.41 2.12 5.61
CA THR A 33 -10.62 3.28 6.03
C THR A 33 -9.95 3.95 4.84
N HIS A 34 -9.63 5.23 5.01
CA HIS A 34 -8.79 5.99 4.08
C HIS A 34 -7.35 6.15 4.60
N ASP A 35 -7.08 5.73 5.85
CA ASP A 35 -5.76 5.78 6.47
C ASP A 35 -4.98 4.50 6.15
N GLN A 36 -3.86 4.67 5.44
CA GLN A 36 -2.99 3.56 5.05
C GLN A 36 -2.40 2.85 6.27
N LEU A 37 -2.06 3.58 7.35
CA LEU A 37 -1.52 2.98 8.56
C LEU A 37 -2.56 2.09 9.25
N GLU A 38 -3.84 2.46 9.22
CA GLU A 38 -4.93 1.58 9.68
C GLU A 38 -4.96 0.29 8.88
N ALA A 39 -4.97 0.43 7.57
CA ALA A 39 -5.08 -0.69 6.66
C ALA A 39 -3.91 -1.67 6.81
N MET A 40 -2.68 -1.14 6.94
CA MET A 40 -1.46 -1.94 7.06
C MET A 40 -1.31 -2.63 8.41
N THR A 41 -1.87 -2.08 9.50
CA THR A 41 -1.67 -2.62 10.86
C THR A 41 -2.80 -3.50 11.34
N LEU A 42 -4.03 -3.29 10.84
CA LEU A 42 -5.21 -4.01 11.29
C LEU A 42 -5.55 -5.22 10.41
N ALA A 43 -5.40 -5.08 9.10
CA ALA A 43 -5.93 -6.05 8.15
C ALA A 43 -5.06 -7.31 8.04
N ASP A 44 -5.70 -8.47 7.97
CA ASP A 44 -5.06 -9.70 7.53
C ASP A 44 -4.98 -9.76 5.99
N ILE A 45 -6.02 -9.24 5.32
CA ILE A 45 -6.12 -9.09 3.86
C ILE A 45 -6.47 -7.64 3.55
N LEU A 46 -5.65 -6.99 2.73
CA LEU A 46 -5.84 -5.64 2.25
C LEU A 46 -6.45 -5.66 0.85
N VAL A 47 -7.51 -4.87 0.65
CA VAL A 47 -8.14 -4.64 -0.65
C VAL A 47 -7.99 -3.16 -0.99
N VAL A 48 -7.25 -2.86 -2.05
CA VAL A 48 -7.08 -1.49 -2.55
C VAL A 48 -8.10 -1.25 -3.65
N MET A 49 -8.85 -0.16 -3.52
CA MET A 49 -9.87 0.23 -4.49
C MET A 49 -9.56 1.59 -5.10
N ASN A 50 -9.86 1.75 -6.38
CA ASN A 50 -9.74 2.99 -7.13
C ASN A 50 -10.96 3.14 -8.05
N ALA A 51 -11.62 4.30 -8.01
CA ALA A 51 -12.80 4.61 -8.83
C ALA A 51 -13.90 3.51 -8.82
N GLY A 52 -14.08 2.82 -7.70
CA GLY A 52 -15.07 1.75 -7.54
C GLY A 52 -14.63 0.37 -8.03
N LEU A 53 -13.39 0.22 -8.52
CA LEU A 53 -12.79 -1.04 -8.93
C LEU A 53 -11.74 -1.50 -7.93
N VAL A 54 -11.57 -2.82 -7.79
CA VAL A 54 -10.47 -3.39 -7.00
C VAL A 54 -9.19 -3.36 -7.85
N GLU A 55 -8.19 -2.63 -7.38
CA GLU A 55 -6.87 -2.56 -8.02
C GLU A 55 -5.99 -3.74 -7.63
N GLN A 56 -6.00 -4.10 -6.34
CA GLN A 56 -5.20 -5.19 -5.81
C GLN A 56 -5.80 -5.74 -4.51
N THR A 57 -5.59 -7.03 -4.28
CA THR A 57 -5.91 -7.71 -3.01
C THR A 57 -4.74 -8.56 -2.60
N GLY A 58 -4.38 -8.56 -1.31
CA GLY A 58 -3.28 -9.37 -0.80
C GLY A 58 -2.97 -9.09 0.66
N ALA A 59 -1.93 -9.75 1.21
CA ALA A 59 -1.43 -9.39 2.51
C ALA A 59 -0.85 -7.95 2.47
N PRO A 60 -0.91 -7.19 3.57
CA PRO A 60 -0.39 -5.82 3.61
C PRO A 60 1.03 -5.67 3.07
N LEU A 61 1.92 -6.60 3.42
CA LEU A 61 3.32 -6.57 2.98
C LEU A 61 3.46 -6.83 1.47
N ASP A 62 2.68 -7.76 0.91
CA ASP A 62 2.70 -8.05 -0.53
C ASP A 62 2.23 -6.85 -1.35
N VAL A 63 1.18 -6.16 -0.88
CA VAL A 63 0.66 -4.95 -1.54
C VAL A 63 1.71 -3.83 -1.53
N TYR A 64 2.51 -3.73 -0.46
CA TYR A 64 3.59 -2.75 -0.35
C TYR A 64 4.82 -3.11 -1.21
N GLU A 65 5.29 -4.36 -1.15
CA GLU A 65 6.52 -4.78 -1.83
C GLU A 65 6.32 -5.04 -3.34
N LYS A 66 5.12 -5.48 -3.73
CA LYS A 66 4.77 -5.88 -5.10
C LYS A 66 3.46 -5.22 -5.51
N PRO A 67 3.43 -3.89 -5.67
CA PRO A 67 2.25 -3.19 -6.15
C PRO A 67 1.91 -3.63 -7.58
N ALA A 68 0.65 -3.98 -7.82
CA ALA A 68 0.16 -4.48 -9.10
C ALA A 68 -0.10 -3.38 -10.13
N SER A 69 -0.25 -2.13 -9.69
CA SER A 69 -0.46 -0.97 -10.56
C SER A 69 0.32 0.24 -10.05
N ILE A 70 0.55 1.21 -10.95
CA ILE A 70 1.18 2.49 -10.61
C ILE A 70 0.36 3.21 -9.54
N PHE A 71 -0.97 3.08 -9.60
CA PHE A 71 -1.86 3.63 -8.57
C PHE A 71 -1.50 3.05 -7.20
N VAL A 72 -1.49 1.71 -7.05
CA VAL A 72 -1.16 1.07 -5.77
C VAL A 72 0.25 1.45 -5.30
N ALA A 73 1.22 1.47 -6.22
CA ALA A 73 2.60 1.86 -5.91
C ALA A 73 2.70 3.30 -5.37
N SER A 74 1.95 4.23 -5.97
CA SER A 74 1.91 5.63 -5.53
C SER A 74 1.05 5.85 -4.28
N PHE A 75 0.05 5.00 -4.07
CA PHE A 75 -0.97 5.17 -3.03
C PHE A 75 -0.56 4.52 -1.71
N ILE A 76 0.14 3.38 -1.74
CA ILE A 76 0.53 2.65 -0.52
C ILE A 76 1.96 3.03 -0.12
N GLY A 77 2.10 3.64 1.06
CA GLY A 77 3.36 4.09 1.62
C GLY A 77 3.33 5.56 2.02
N ALA A 78 3.96 5.87 3.15
CA ALA A 78 4.10 7.24 3.65
C ALA A 78 5.57 7.47 4.07
N PRO A 79 6.35 8.28 3.33
CA PRO A 79 5.99 9.01 2.10
C PRO A 79 5.70 8.08 0.89
N PRO A 80 4.96 8.57 -0.13
CA PRO A 80 4.60 7.78 -1.30
C PRO A 80 5.82 7.42 -2.15
N MET A 81 5.69 6.38 -2.98
CA MET A 81 6.77 5.93 -3.86
C MET A 81 7.13 7.01 -4.89
N ASN A 82 8.43 7.23 -5.08
CA ASN A 82 8.93 8.09 -6.14
C ASN A 82 8.79 7.39 -7.49
N LEU A 83 8.04 8.00 -8.42
CA LEU A 83 7.86 7.50 -9.78
C LEU A 83 8.61 8.40 -10.75
N LEU A 84 9.46 7.81 -11.58
CA LEU A 84 10.30 8.51 -12.55
C LEU A 84 9.97 8.02 -13.97
N ALA A 85 9.69 8.96 -14.87
CA ALA A 85 9.47 8.64 -16.27
C ALA A 85 10.81 8.36 -16.96
N LEU A 86 10.88 7.23 -17.66
CA LEU A 86 12.06 6.82 -18.41
C LEU A 86 11.73 6.81 -19.91
N THR A 87 12.68 7.28 -20.71
CA THR A 87 12.67 7.17 -22.15
C THR A 87 13.64 6.07 -22.56
N GLY A 88 13.23 5.23 -23.51
CA GLY A 88 14.09 4.16 -24.03
C GLY A 88 15.03 4.72 -25.09
N SER A 89 16.34 4.65 -24.83
CA SER A 89 17.37 4.74 -25.86
C SER A 89 17.96 3.35 -26.10
N SER A 90 18.57 3.12 -27.26
CA SER A 90 19.31 1.88 -27.57
C SER A 90 20.44 1.57 -26.57
N SER A 91 20.84 2.55 -25.77
CA SER A 91 21.85 2.47 -24.71
C SER A 91 21.30 2.21 -23.31
N GLY A 92 19.97 2.05 -23.15
CA GLY A 92 19.30 1.84 -21.87
C GLY A 92 18.27 2.93 -21.53
N PRO A 93 17.57 2.79 -20.40
CA PRO A 93 16.59 3.77 -19.94
C PRO A 93 17.28 5.07 -19.49
N VAL A 94 16.77 6.19 -20.00
CA VAL A 94 17.27 7.54 -19.71
C VAL A 94 16.13 8.37 -19.11
N LEU A 95 16.43 9.14 -18.08
CA LEU A 95 15.51 10.14 -17.53
C LEU A 95 15.22 11.24 -18.55
N ALA A 96 14.16 12.02 -18.32
CA ALA A 96 13.77 13.12 -19.21
C ALA A 96 14.84 14.23 -19.34
N ASP A 97 15.76 14.33 -18.40
CA ASP A 97 16.88 15.29 -18.40
C ASP A 97 18.14 14.76 -19.12
N GLY A 98 18.09 13.55 -19.68
CA GLY A 98 19.22 12.92 -20.35
C GLY A 98 20.12 12.08 -19.43
N THR A 99 19.81 11.97 -18.14
CA THR A 99 20.57 11.16 -17.18
C THR A 99 20.31 9.67 -17.41
N ALA A 100 21.33 8.90 -17.76
CA ALA A 100 21.23 7.44 -17.93
C ALA A 100 21.14 6.74 -16.56
N ILE A 101 20.14 5.86 -16.38
CA ILE A 101 20.03 5.04 -15.16
C ILE A 101 20.59 3.64 -15.44
N GLY A 102 21.65 3.28 -14.72
CA GLY A 102 22.13 1.91 -14.69
C GLY A 102 21.21 1.05 -13.82
N PHE A 103 20.48 0.11 -14.44
CA PHE A 103 19.77 -0.91 -13.69
C PHE A 103 20.68 -2.13 -13.51
N ALA A 104 20.98 -2.48 -12.26
CA ALA A 104 21.38 -3.86 -11.96
C ALA A 104 20.13 -4.71 -12.15
N ALA A 105 20.16 -5.65 -13.10
CA ALA A 105 19.06 -6.59 -13.29
C ALA A 105 18.77 -7.25 -11.94
N ARG A 106 17.57 -7.05 -11.38
CA ARG A 106 17.13 -7.83 -10.24
C ARG A 106 17.10 -9.28 -10.70
N GLU A 107 17.86 -10.14 -10.00
CA GLU A 107 17.76 -11.58 -10.17
C GLU A 107 16.27 -11.96 -10.09
N THR A 108 15.77 -12.53 -11.18
CA THR A 108 14.41 -13.02 -11.25
C THR A 108 14.34 -14.20 -10.28
N PRO A 109 13.52 -14.17 -9.21
CA PRO A 109 13.36 -15.35 -8.39
C PRO A 109 12.68 -16.43 -9.26
N ALA A 110 13.22 -17.64 -9.20
CA ALA A 110 12.75 -18.82 -9.92
C ALA A 110 11.30 -19.21 -9.56
#